data_AF-A0A6A6EUH8-F1
#
_entry.id   AF-A0A6A6EUH8-F1
#
_cell.length_a   1.000
_cell.length_b   1.000
_cell.length_c   1.000
_cell.angle_alpha   90.00
_cell.angle_beta   90.00
_cell.angle_gamma   90.00
#
_symmetry.space_group_name_H-M   'P 1'
#
loop_
_entity.id
_entity.type
_entity.pdbx_description
1 polymer ?
#
loop_
_entity_poly.entity_id
_entity_poly.type
_entity_poly.pdbx_seq_one_letter_code
_entity_poly.pdbx_strand_id
1 'polypeptide(L)' 'KLAQEFAAKVPKLEFSPAKIMSYLLVNKQSPLNAIAGVDTWVKKIREKRMKFTRTNSWTLGDNDGF' A
#
# COMPACT_ATOMS: atom_id res chain seq x y z
N LYS A 1 6.02 22.92 -2.63
CA LYS A 1 4.53 22.74 -2.61
C LYS A 1 4.11 21.30 -2.90
N LEU A 2 4.55 20.70 -4.01
CA LEU A 2 4.19 19.33 -4.42
C LEU A 2 4.40 18.24 -3.33
N ALA A 3 5.51 18.27 -2.61
CA ALA A 3 5.77 17.31 -1.53
C ALA A 3 4.74 17.42 -0.38
N GLN A 4 4.28 18.64 -0.09
CA GLN A 4 3.32 18.93 0.97
C GLN A 4 1.91 18.48 0.55
N GLU A 5 1.55 18.69 -0.72
CA GLU A 5 0.30 18.18 -1.31
C GLU A 5 0.27 16.65 -1.34
N PHE A 6 1.38 16.03 -1.74
CA PHE A 6 1.52 14.57 -1.68
C PHE A 6 1.37 14.06 -0.24
N ALA A 7 2.09 14.64 0.72
CA ALA A 7 2.04 14.25 2.11
C ALA A 7 0.65 14.47 2.75
N ALA A 8 -0.10 15.48 2.32
CA ALA A 8 -1.47 15.73 2.79
C ALA A 8 -2.45 14.64 2.33
N LYS A 9 -2.23 14.06 1.14
CA LYS A 9 -3.07 12.98 0.60
C LYS A 9 -2.67 11.59 1.09
N VAL A 10 -1.42 11.38 1.48
CA VAL A 10 -0.95 10.09 2.00
C VAL A 10 -1.49 9.90 3.44
N PRO A 11 -2.23 8.81 3.71
CA PRO A 11 -2.67 8.48 5.06
C PRO A 11 -1.47 8.33 6.02
N LYS A 12 -1.55 9.03 7.16
CA LYS A 12 -0.51 8.97 8.19
C LYS A 12 -0.47 7.57 8.81
N LEU A 13 0.74 7.05 9.03
CA LEU A 13 1.03 5.77 9.72
C LEU A 13 0.52 4.49 9.02
N GLU A 14 -0.14 4.56 7.86
CA GLU A 14 -0.62 3.35 7.16
C GLU A 14 0.44 2.66 6.30
N PHE A 15 1.46 3.41 5.87
CA PHE A 15 2.46 2.94 4.91
C PHE A 15 3.86 3.05 5.49
N SER A 16 4.66 2.00 5.29
CA SER A 16 6.08 2.06 5.61
C SER A 16 6.80 3.02 4.65
N PRO A 17 7.90 3.67 5.09
CA PRO A 17 8.69 4.56 4.23
C PRO A 17 9.11 3.89 2.91
N ALA A 18 9.49 2.61 2.96
CA ALA A 18 9.85 1.82 1.78
C ALA A 18 8.70 1.71 0.77
N LYS A 19 7.45 1.57 1.24
CA LYS A 19 6.29 1.45 0.37
C LYS A 19 5.96 2.75 -0.36
N ILE A 20 6.08 3.87 0.36
CA ILE A 20 5.94 5.22 -0.20
C ILE A 20 7.06 5.45 -1.24
N MET A 21 8.30 5.08 -0.90
CA MET A 21 9.43 5.17 -1.80
C MET A 21 9.19 4.37 -3.08
N SER A 22 8.73 3.11 -3.00
CA SER A 22 8.40 2.29 -4.17
C SER A 22 7.39 2.97 -5.11
N TYR A 23 6.38 3.66 -4.56
CA TYR A 23 5.41 4.39 -5.36
C TYR A 23 6.02 5.61 -6.07
N LEU A 24 6.86 6.36 -5.37
CA LEU A 24 7.58 7.51 -5.93
C LEU A 24 8.58 7.06 -7.01
N LEU A 25 9.20 5.88 -6.87
CA LEU A 25 10.10 5.32 -7.88
C LEU A 25 9.40 5.13 -9.24
N VAL A 26 8.14 4.68 -9.23
CA VAL A 26 7.33 4.47 -10.45
C VAL A 26 6.93 5.80 -11.10
N ASN A 27 6.77 6.86 -10.31
CA ASN A 27 6.39 8.18 -10.78
C ASN A 27 7.57 9.17 -10.88
N LYS A 28 8.83 8.68 -10.88
CA LYS A 28 10.05 9.53 -10.85
C LYS A 28 10.05 10.65 -11.90
N GLN A 29 9.56 10.35 -13.09
CA GLN A 29 9.60 11.30 -14.22
C GLN A 29 8.43 12.28 -14.22
N SER A 30 7.42 12.09 -13.36
CA SER A 30 6.28 12.99 -13.25
C SER A 30 5.77 13.09 -11.80
N PRO A 31 6.24 14.10 -11.05
CA PRO A 31 5.76 14.39 -9.70
C PRO A 31 4.26 14.70 -9.64
N LEU A 32 3.70 15.27 -10.71
CA LEU A 32 2.27 15.57 -10.81
C LEU A 32 1.43 14.29 -10.92
N ASN A 33 1.91 13.29 -11.66
CA ASN A 33 1.26 11.98 -11.72
C ASN A 33 1.25 11.28 -10.35
N ALA A 34 2.32 11.46 -9.56
CA ALA A 34 2.37 10.95 -8.19
C ALA A 34 1.27 11.55 -7.30
N ILE A 35 0.94 12.84 -7.45
CA ILE A 35 -0.11 13.51 -6.65
C ILE A 35 -1.51 13.17 -7.15
N ALA A 36 -1.70 13.10 -8.47
CA ALA A 36 -2.97 12.73 -9.08
C ALA A 36 -3.32 11.25 -8.83
N GLY A 37 -2.32 10.37 -8.81
CA GLY A 37 -2.51 8.93 -8.69
C GLY A 37 -2.48 8.38 -7.26
N VAL A 38 -2.18 9.20 -6.25
CA VAL A 38 -1.95 8.70 -4.88
C VAL A 38 -3.21 8.09 -4.27
N ASP A 39 -4.37 8.69 -4.51
CA ASP A 39 -5.67 8.24 -3.98
C ASP A 39 -6.00 6.84 -4.52
N THR A 40 -5.82 6.65 -5.84
CA THR A 40 -5.98 5.36 -6.52
C THR A 40 -4.99 4.32 -6.01
N TRP A 41 -3.74 4.73 -5.77
CA TRP A 41 -2.71 3.84 -5.25
C TRP A 41 -3.03 3.38 -3.82
N VAL A 42 -3.42 4.29 -2.93
CA VAL A 42 -3.84 3.98 -1.55
C VAL A 42 -4.96 2.95 -1.56
N LYS A 43 -5.99 3.15 -2.40
CA LYS A 43 -7.11 2.21 -2.54
C LYS A 43 -6.63 0.82 -2.99
N LYS A 44 -5.81 0.75 -4.04
CA LYS A 44 -5.25 -0.52 -4.53
C LYS A 44 -4.42 -1.26 -3.48
N ILE A 45 -3.63 -0.54 -2.67
CA ILE A 45 -2.84 -1.19 -1.61
C ILE A 45 -3.73 -1.72 -0.49
N ARG A 46 -4.78 -0.99 -0.10
CA ARG A 46 -5.76 -1.46 0.90
C ARG A 46 -6.49 -2.71 0.41
N GLU A 47 -6.95 -2.72 -0.84
CA GLU A 47 -7.57 -3.90 -1.46
C GLU A 47 -6.60 -5.09 -1.52
N LYS A 48 -5.33 -4.86 -1.89
CA LYS A 48 -4.31 -5.91 -1.90
C LYS A 48 -4.04 -6.46 -0.50
N ARG A 49 -4.02 -5.61 0.54
CA ARG A 49 -3.90 -6.05 1.95
C ARG A 49 -5.10 -6.92 2.36
N MET A 50 -6.32 -6.48 2.06
CA MET A 50 -7.55 -7.25 2.36
C MET A 50 -7.58 -8.61 1.65
N LYS A 51 -7.11 -8.66 0.40
CA LYS A 51 -6.99 -9.92 -0.35
C LYS A 51 -5.93 -10.85 0.25
N PHE A 52 -4.83 -10.30 0.73
CA PHE A 52 -3.74 -11.09 1.34
C PHE A 52 -4.12 -11.62 2.73
N THR A 53 -4.94 -10.89 3.50
CA THR A 53 -5.47 -11.35 4.81
C THR A 53 -6.44 -12.53 4.74
N ARG A 54 -6.94 -12.90 3.55
CA ARG A 54 -7.77 -14.10 3.37
C ARG A 54 -6.95 -15.35 3.06
N THR A 55 -5.74 -15.21 2.53
CA THR A 55 -4.91 -16.36 2.12
C THR A 55 -4.00 -16.90 3.24
N ASN A 56 -3.76 -16.12 4.29
CA ASN A 56 -3.04 -16.55 5.49
C ASN A 56 -3.96 -17.17 6.57
N SER A 57 -5.23 -17.48 6.23
CA SER A 57 -6.13 -18.29 7.05
C SER A 57 -6.03 -19.78 6.67
N TRP A 58 -4.81 -20.32 6.56
CA TRP A 58 -4.55 -21.75 6.29
C TRP A 58 -3.49 -22.36 7.21
N THR A 59 -3.41 -21.90 8.46
CA THR A 59 -2.61 -22.58 9.48
C THR A 59 -3.28 -22.46 10.84
N LEU A 60 -4.12 -23.44 11.19
CA LEU A 60 -4.25 -24.10 12.51
C LEU A 60 -5.61 -24.79 12.60
N GLY A 61 -5.61 -26.04 13.07
CA GLY A 61 -6.64 -27.06 12.89
C GLY A 61 -5.97 -28.32 12.31
N ASP A 62 -4.87 -28.78 12.89
CA ASP A 62 -4.81 -29.65 14.08
C ASP A 62 -4.88 -31.13 13.67
N ASN A 63 -3.70 -31.75 13.65
CA ASN A 63 -3.40 -33.09 14.17
C ASN A 63 -4.57 -34.06 14.43
N ASP A 64 -4.70 -35.05 13.56
CA ASP A 64 -5.28 -36.39 13.78
C ASP A 64 -4.88 -37.31 12.61
N GLY A 65 -4.27 -38.48 12.75
CA GLY A 65 -3.81 -39.30 13.85
C GLY A 65 -3.00 -40.47 13.24
N PHE A 66 -2.25 -41.16 14.09
CA PHE A 66 -1.52 -42.43 13.91
C PHE A 66 -1.56 -43.17 12.56
#